data_AF-A0A6B2M2C2-F1
#
_entry.id   AF-A0A6B2M2C2-F1
#
_cell.length_a   1.000
_cell.length_b   1.000
_cell.length_c   1.000
_cell.angle_alpha   90.00
_cell.angle_beta   90.00
_cell.angle_gamma   90.00
#
_symmetry.space_group_name_H-M   'P 1'
#
loop_
_entity.id
_entity.type
_entity.pdbx_description
1 polymer ?
#
loop_
_entity_poly.entity_id
_entity_poly.type
_entity_poly.pdbx_seq_one_letter_code
_entity_poly.pdbx_strand_id
1 'polypeptide(L)'
;MKSIIICATPRSGSYLLSDLLNQRGMPFAEEWLTQFHQESRKRAYGVKDSLDYISFLKLLTARERQAGLFSMKVMFPQFYQLTQLLGESKEVPGGTFMEKLCHIFPNPAFIRVSRENKVAQAISLHKARQTGQWVKRRGEELRPAINPVYSFLGILDAFEERRRSEKLWEEFFESHPADVFEMSYEELIADKEGMLERIFNWAGLKFSPVAKSEASSGFQPMRSSINDDWIKRFEQDLERSLDDTSAPSFEGPENISISDVGLERDYIVGERYSLDVTCQPDPGSEISPVGKNNGDGWLRVSGLLSGDGFESSFEQELQLAESGAFTAKGILPMPPKAGVYSLKLVLSRRHLQVDELFSSPGVEHEVKFRHPPAREAARKLLPETRDLDDSWQYVEWFGYFLDDKFPWVYHADHEWLFIKPEPNDDGALHILDAQLGWLEVYPDRYPELRSLKDGKRWLFLKRVEDKRLFRDLSEDRDMSFETNRPEHLEKLNPGND
;
A
#
# COMPACT_ATOMS: atom_id res chain seq x y z
N MET A 1 19.95 -5.81 -26.04
CA MET A 1 19.21 -5.64 -24.77
C MET A 1 18.37 -4.38 -24.90
N LYS A 2 17.13 -4.39 -24.44
CA LYS A 2 16.22 -3.24 -24.51
C LYS A 2 15.46 -3.12 -23.19
N SER A 3 15.16 -1.89 -22.79
CA SER A 3 14.43 -1.58 -21.57
C SER A 3 13.15 -0.83 -21.95
N ILE A 4 11.99 -1.37 -21.60
CA ILE A 4 10.70 -0.72 -21.82
C ILE A 4 10.30 0.00 -20.52
N ILE A 5 10.09 1.30 -20.60
CA ILE A 5 9.74 2.14 -19.45
C ILE A 5 8.35 2.71 -19.68
N ILE A 6 7.38 2.24 -18.92
CA ILE A 6 6.00 2.73 -18.96
C ILE A 6 5.90 3.99 -18.08
N CYS A 7 5.86 5.15 -18.73
CA CYS A 7 5.68 6.45 -18.10
C CYS A 7 4.19 6.73 -17.91
N ALA A 8 3.76 6.82 -16.66
CA ALA A 8 2.34 6.88 -16.33
C ALA A 8 2.04 7.92 -15.25
N THR A 9 0.73 8.09 -15.01
CA THR A 9 0.20 8.68 -13.79
C THR A 9 -0.59 7.62 -13.02
N PRO A 10 -0.73 7.75 -11.69
CA PRO A 10 -1.51 6.79 -10.92
C PRO A 10 -2.92 6.63 -11.51
N ARG A 11 -3.38 5.38 -11.63
CA ARG A 11 -4.72 5.04 -12.17
C ARG A 11 -4.94 5.39 -13.66
N SER A 12 -3.87 5.55 -14.45
CA SER A 12 -3.97 5.74 -15.91
C SER A 12 -4.22 4.44 -16.71
N GLY A 13 -4.30 3.27 -16.06
CA GLY A 13 -4.44 1.98 -16.76
C GLY A 13 -3.11 1.29 -17.09
N SER A 14 -1.99 1.86 -16.64
CA SER A 14 -0.65 1.28 -16.81
C SER A 14 -0.47 -0.13 -16.22
N TYR A 15 -1.21 -0.50 -15.16
CA TYR A 15 -1.19 -1.87 -14.63
C TYR A 15 -1.90 -2.88 -15.57
N LEU A 16 -3.01 -2.46 -16.20
CA LEU A 16 -3.71 -3.24 -17.23
C LEU A 16 -2.81 -3.44 -18.44
N LEU A 17 -2.15 -2.37 -18.90
CA LEU A 17 -1.19 -2.45 -20.00
C LEU A 17 -0.05 -3.43 -19.69
N SER A 18 0.56 -3.32 -18.50
CA SER A 18 1.63 -4.21 -18.06
C SER A 18 1.22 -5.69 -18.09
N ASP A 19 0.03 -6.01 -17.59
CA ASP A 19 -0.51 -7.36 -17.60
C ASP A 19 -0.73 -7.88 -19.02
N LEU A 20 -1.35 -7.07 -19.89
CA LEU A 20 -1.59 -7.44 -21.29
C LEU A 20 -0.30 -7.66 -22.07
N LEU A 21 0.72 -6.81 -21.87
CA LEU A 21 2.05 -7.00 -22.47
C LEU A 21 2.72 -8.26 -21.93
N ASN A 22 2.56 -8.54 -20.63
CA ASN A 22 3.15 -9.73 -20.02
C ASN A 22 2.57 -11.03 -20.56
N GLN A 23 1.26 -11.08 -20.79
CA GLN A 23 0.60 -12.20 -21.46
C GLN A 23 1.05 -12.42 -22.91
N ARG A 24 1.82 -11.50 -23.49
CA ARG A 24 2.38 -11.59 -24.85
C ARG A 24 3.90 -11.74 -24.85
N GLY A 25 4.50 -12.01 -23.70
CA GLY A 25 5.92 -12.35 -23.55
C GLY A 25 6.85 -11.18 -23.20
N MET A 26 6.33 -9.98 -22.90
CA MET A 26 7.15 -8.94 -22.27
C MET A 26 7.28 -9.21 -20.75
N PRO A 27 8.38 -8.81 -20.08
CA PRO A 27 8.42 -8.82 -18.63
C PRO A 27 7.31 -7.91 -18.05
N PHE A 28 6.72 -8.31 -16.93
CA PHE A 28 5.75 -7.48 -16.22
C PHE A 28 6.44 -6.21 -15.69
N ALA A 29 5.84 -5.05 -15.96
CA ALA A 29 6.34 -3.73 -15.59
C ALA A 29 5.90 -3.35 -14.16
N GLU A 30 6.70 -3.72 -13.16
CA GLU A 30 6.49 -3.27 -11.77
C GLU A 30 6.94 -1.82 -11.53
N GLU A 31 6.45 -1.23 -10.44
CA GLU A 31 6.88 0.08 -9.93
C GLU A 31 8.17 -0.05 -9.11
N TRP A 32 9.23 -0.52 -9.78
CA TRP A 32 10.53 -0.85 -9.18
C TRP A 32 11.18 0.29 -8.40
N LEU A 33 10.87 1.54 -8.73
CA LEU A 33 11.42 2.72 -8.05
C LEU A 33 10.69 3.04 -6.72
N THR A 34 9.65 2.29 -6.35
CA THR A 34 8.97 2.44 -5.06
C THR A 34 9.80 1.81 -3.94
N GLN A 35 9.99 2.52 -2.82
CA GLN A 35 10.84 2.09 -1.70
C GLN A 35 10.57 0.64 -1.24
N PHE A 36 9.30 0.27 -1.06
CA PHE A 36 8.90 -1.10 -0.69
C PHE A 36 9.46 -2.17 -1.65
N HIS A 37 9.39 -1.94 -2.96
CA HIS A 37 9.95 -2.88 -3.95
C HIS A 37 11.48 -2.91 -3.89
N GLN A 38 12.12 -1.76 -3.63
CA GLN A 38 13.57 -1.70 -3.50
C GLN A 38 14.06 -2.54 -2.32
N GLU A 39 13.45 -2.36 -1.14
CA GLU A 39 13.79 -3.09 0.08
C GLU A 39 13.55 -4.60 -0.08
N SER A 40 12.38 -4.96 -0.62
CA SER A 40 12.04 -6.35 -0.94
C SER A 40 13.09 -7.00 -1.86
N ARG A 41 13.53 -6.30 -2.90
CA ARG A 41 14.53 -6.83 -3.85
C ARG A 41 15.94 -6.84 -3.31
N LYS A 42 16.34 -5.84 -2.52
CA LYS A 42 17.65 -5.85 -1.82
C LYS A 42 17.78 -7.10 -0.95
N ARG A 43 16.74 -7.40 -0.16
CA ARG A 43 16.65 -8.63 0.65
C ARG A 43 16.70 -9.88 -0.23
N ALA A 44 15.86 -9.96 -1.27
CA ALA A 44 15.82 -11.12 -2.17
C ALA A 44 17.15 -11.38 -2.91
N TYR A 45 17.94 -10.33 -3.15
CA TYR A 45 19.24 -10.45 -3.81
C TYR A 45 20.40 -10.72 -2.87
N GLY A 46 20.18 -10.65 -1.55
CA GLY A 46 21.21 -10.80 -0.53
C GLY A 46 22.24 -9.66 -0.55
N VAL A 47 21.82 -8.44 -0.93
CA VAL A 47 22.70 -7.26 -0.94
C VAL A 47 22.53 -6.43 0.32
N LYS A 48 23.60 -5.75 0.73
CA LYS A 48 23.58 -4.86 1.89
C LYS A 48 22.71 -3.64 1.63
N ASP A 49 22.04 -3.13 2.66
CA ASP A 49 21.22 -1.92 2.56
C ASP A 49 22.04 -0.68 2.15
N SER A 50 23.34 -0.69 2.48
CA SER A 50 24.33 0.32 2.11
C SER A 50 24.68 0.36 0.62
N LEU A 51 24.16 -0.54 -0.20
CA LEU A 51 24.35 -0.48 -1.65
C LEU A 51 23.71 0.81 -2.19
N ASP A 52 24.51 1.60 -2.91
CA ASP A 52 24.04 2.85 -3.49
C ASP A 52 22.91 2.59 -4.50
N TYR A 53 22.07 3.61 -4.68
CA TYR A 53 20.84 3.46 -5.46
C TYR A 53 21.11 3.17 -6.95
N ILE A 54 22.15 3.75 -7.55
CA ILE A 54 22.44 3.57 -8.97
C ILE A 54 22.98 2.17 -9.25
N SER A 55 23.87 1.67 -8.39
CA SER A 55 24.34 0.28 -8.46
C SER A 55 23.21 -0.71 -8.22
N PHE A 56 22.30 -0.41 -7.29
CA PHE A 56 21.10 -1.22 -7.08
C PHE A 56 20.24 -1.28 -8.35
N LEU A 57 19.97 -0.14 -9.01
CA LEU A 57 19.19 -0.13 -10.25
C LEU A 57 19.87 -0.88 -11.38
N LYS A 58 21.19 -0.78 -11.54
CA LYS A 58 21.95 -1.59 -12.52
C LYS A 58 21.80 -3.08 -12.27
N LEU A 59 21.90 -3.50 -11.00
CA LEU A 59 21.72 -4.88 -10.58
C LEU A 59 20.28 -5.37 -10.83
N LEU A 60 19.29 -4.54 -10.46
CA LEU A 60 17.87 -4.79 -10.65
C LEU A 60 17.54 -5.00 -12.14
N THR A 61 17.97 -4.08 -13.00
CA THR A 61 17.80 -4.19 -14.46
C THR A 61 18.45 -5.45 -15.02
N ALA A 62 19.57 -5.90 -14.45
CA ALA A 62 20.24 -7.11 -14.86
C ALA A 62 19.50 -8.38 -14.42
N ARG A 63 19.00 -8.42 -13.19
CA ARG A 63 18.34 -9.61 -12.59
C ARG A 63 16.90 -9.82 -13.03
N GLU A 64 16.14 -8.74 -13.23
CA GLU A 64 14.73 -8.81 -13.65
C GLU A 64 14.56 -8.93 -15.18
N ARG A 65 15.67 -9.05 -15.92
CA ARG A 65 15.64 -9.18 -17.38
C ARG A 65 15.16 -10.56 -17.81
N GLN A 66 14.27 -10.61 -18.78
CA GLN A 66 13.79 -11.85 -19.40
C GLN A 66 13.90 -11.74 -20.93
N ALA A 67 14.47 -12.76 -21.57
CA ALA A 67 14.68 -12.81 -23.03
C ALA A 67 15.34 -11.53 -23.62
N GLY A 68 16.26 -10.90 -22.89
CA GLY A 68 16.95 -9.68 -23.33
C GLY A 68 16.17 -8.37 -23.13
N LEU A 69 14.96 -8.44 -22.56
CA LEU A 69 14.06 -7.33 -22.24
C LEU A 69 13.99 -7.09 -20.74
N PHE A 70 14.01 -5.83 -20.35
CA PHE A 70 13.65 -5.38 -19.02
C PHE A 70 12.43 -4.46 -19.14
N SER A 71 11.53 -4.50 -18.17
CA SER A 71 10.33 -3.67 -18.15
C SER A 71 10.13 -3.05 -16.78
N MET A 72 9.75 -1.77 -16.75
CA MET A 72 9.33 -1.09 -15.54
C MET A 72 8.18 -0.15 -15.83
N LYS A 73 7.47 0.22 -14.78
CA LYS A 73 6.51 1.32 -14.81
C LYS A 73 6.94 2.37 -13.80
N VAL A 74 6.77 3.64 -14.15
CA VAL A 74 7.22 4.75 -13.33
C VAL A 74 6.22 5.90 -13.36
N MET A 75 6.02 6.53 -12.20
CA MET A 75 5.25 7.77 -12.06
C MET A 75 6.19 8.97 -12.06
N PHE A 76 5.73 10.15 -12.52
CA PHE A 76 6.60 11.31 -12.67
C PHE A 76 7.42 11.66 -11.42
N PRO A 77 6.87 11.67 -10.19
CA PRO A 77 7.67 11.99 -9.00
C PRO A 77 8.85 11.04 -8.77
N GLN A 78 8.65 9.74 -9.01
CA GLN A 78 9.71 8.72 -8.90
C GLN A 78 10.78 8.92 -9.99
N PHE A 79 10.34 9.24 -11.21
CA PHE A 79 11.23 9.50 -12.32
C PHE A 79 12.05 10.79 -12.11
N TYR A 80 11.42 11.85 -11.61
CA TYR A 80 12.09 13.10 -11.27
C TYR A 80 13.16 12.92 -10.20
N GLN A 81 12.90 12.12 -9.15
CA GLN A 81 13.94 11.78 -8.17
C GLN A 81 15.13 11.08 -8.83
N LEU A 82 14.87 10.14 -9.76
CA LEU A 82 15.93 9.51 -10.53
C LEU A 82 16.69 10.52 -11.40
N THR A 83 16.02 11.53 -11.97
CA THR A 83 16.70 12.56 -12.76
C THR A 83 17.63 13.44 -11.92
N GLN A 84 17.22 13.81 -10.71
CA GLN A 84 18.09 14.54 -9.79
C GLN A 84 19.33 13.72 -9.40
N LEU A 85 19.13 12.46 -9.02
CA LEU A 85 20.23 11.55 -8.64
C LEU A 85 21.22 11.32 -9.79
N LEU A 86 20.73 11.15 -11.02
CA LEU A 86 21.57 11.03 -12.21
C LEU A 86 22.29 12.34 -12.57
N GLY A 87 21.67 13.48 -12.30
CA GLY A 87 22.28 14.80 -12.45
C GLY A 87 23.52 14.96 -11.57
N GLU A 88 23.42 14.52 -10.32
CA GLU A 88 24.46 14.67 -9.28
C GLU A 88 25.51 13.53 -9.26
N SER A 89 25.20 12.37 -9.84
CA SER A 89 26.09 11.21 -9.79
C SER A 89 27.39 11.44 -10.57
N LYS A 90 28.52 11.28 -9.86
CA LYS A 90 29.88 11.25 -10.44
C LYS A 90 30.26 9.89 -11.03
N GLU A 91 29.48 8.85 -10.73
CA GLU A 91 29.75 7.46 -11.11
C GLU A 91 29.18 7.09 -12.49
N VAL A 92 28.27 7.92 -13.01
CA VAL A 92 27.76 7.80 -14.38
C VAL A 92 28.51 8.82 -15.24
N PRO A 93 29.32 8.37 -16.22
CA PRO A 93 30.09 9.25 -17.09
C PRO A 93 29.23 10.33 -17.76
N GLY A 94 29.85 11.48 -18.03
CA GLY A 94 29.20 12.66 -18.60
C GLY A 94 28.45 12.39 -19.90
N GLY A 95 27.46 13.25 -20.18
CA GLY A 95 26.54 13.12 -21.30
C GLY A 95 25.19 13.76 -20.97
N THR A 96 24.29 13.73 -21.95
CA THR A 96 22.86 14.00 -21.80
C THR A 96 22.24 13.07 -20.75
N PHE A 97 21.09 13.46 -20.19
CA PHE A 97 20.34 12.59 -19.27
C PHE A 97 20.05 11.21 -19.88
N MET A 98 19.73 11.15 -21.17
CA MET A 98 19.44 9.90 -21.89
C MET A 98 20.65 8.97 -21.97
N GLU A 99 21.85 9.51 -22.18
CA GLU A 99 23.09 8.72 -22.16
C GLU A 99 23.37 8.18 -20.75
N LYS A 100 23.15 9.01 -19.72
CA LYS A 100 23.26 8.57 -18.32
C LYS A 100 22.27 7.47 -17.99
N LEU A 101 21.02 7.60 -18.45
CA LEU A 101 19.97 6.62 -18.25
C LEU A 101 20.32 5.28 -18.93
N CYS A 102 20.95 5.31 -20.10
CA CYS A 102 21.43 4.11 -20.82
C CYS A 102 22.43 3.26 -20.00
N HIS A 103 23.18 3.86 -19.08
CA HIS A 103 24.09 3.13 -18.20
C HIS A 103 23.35 2.28 -17.15
N ILE A 104 22.07 2.57 -16.89
CA ILE A 104 21.22 1.82 -15.96
C ILE A 104 20.26 0.93 -16.74
N PHE A 105 19.62 1.47 -17.77
CA PHE A 105 18.60 0.82 -18.58
C PHE A 105 19.07 0.74 -20.03
N PRO A 106 19.62 -0.42 -20.47
CA PRO A 106 20.15 -0.54 -21.82
C PRO A 106 19.06 -0.30 -22.88
N ASN A 107 19.34 0.58 -23.85
CA ASN A 107 18.44 0.99 -24.94
C ASN A 107 17.01 1.27 -24.43
N PRO A 108 16.82 2.34 -23.63
CA PRO A 108 15.53 2.65 -23.04
C PRO A 108 14.56 3.16 -24.11
N ALA A 109 13.37 2.57 -24.16
CA ALA A 109 12.25 3.00 -24.98
C ALA A 109 11.05 3.24 -24.07
N PHE A 110 10.29 4.30 -24.34
CA PHE A 110 9.27 4.78 -23.43
C PHE A 110 7.87 4.55 -23.98
N ILE A 111 6.95 4.12 -23.14
CA ILE A 111 5.53 4.10 -23.45
C ILE A 111 4.87 5.13 -22.53
N ARG A 112 4.35 6.24 -23.08
CA ARG A 112 3.61 7.23 -22.30
C ARG A 112 2.13 6.88 -22.31
N VAL A 113 1.57 6.67 -21.12
CA VAL A 113 0.17 6.28 -20.92
C VAL A 113 -0.60 7.44 -20.32
N SER A 114 -1.51 8.00 -21.10
CA SER A 114 -2.46 9.04 -20.68
C SER A 114 -3.85 8.46 -20.44
N ARG A 115 -4.73 9.23 -19.79
CA ARG A 115 -6.14 8.86 -19.61
C ARG A 115 -7.03 10.08 -19.81
N GLU A 116 -7.94 10.07 -20.77
CA GLU A 116 -8.67 11.26 -21.18
C GLU A 116 -9.60 11.80 -20.07
N ASN A 117 -10.34 10.91 -19.40
CA ASN A 117 -11.24 11.31 -18.32
C ASN A 117 -10.49 11.50 -16.97
N LYS A 118 -9.94 12.70 -16.77
CA LYS A 118 -9.16 13.09 -15.58
C LYS A 118 -9.97 13.08 -14.29
N VAL A 119 -11.24 13.47 -14.33
CA VAL A 119 -12.13 13.48 -13.14
C VAL A 119 -12.35 12.05 -12.65
N ALA A 120 -12.68 11.13 -13.56
CA ALA A 120 -12.83 9.72 -13.22
C ALA A 120 -11.52 9.10 -12.71
N GLN A 121 -10.37 9.53 -13.24
CA GLN A 121 -9.05 9.11 -12.75
C GLN A 121 -8.79 9.63 -11.32
N ALA A 122 -9.06 10.91 -11.07
CA ALA A 122 -8.90 11.57 -9.77
C ALA A 122 -9.74 10.89 -8.69
N ILE A 123 -11.04 10.68 -8.96
CA ILE A 123 -11.96 9.93 -8.10
C ILE A 123 -11.43 8.53 -7.83
N SER A 124 -10.97 7.83 -8.87
CA SER A 124 -10.45 6.48 -8.68
C SER A 124 -9.21 6.44 -7.80
N LEU A 125 -8.35 7.47 -7.85
CA LEU A 125 -7.17 7.53 -6.98
C LEU A 125 -7.56 7.93 -5.55
N HIS A 126 -8.49 8.88 -5.38
CA HIS A 126 -9.01 9.25 -4.06
C HIS A 126 -9.58 8.03 -3.32
N LYS A 127 -10.41 7.23 -4.00
CA LYS A 127 -10.94 5.96 -3.46
C LYS A 127 -9.82 4.97 -3.12
N ALA A 128 -8.82 4.82 -3.99
CA ALA A 128 -7.71 3.89 -3.77
C ALA A 128 -6.86 4.27 -2.54
N ARG A 129 -6.62 5.58 -2.33
CA ARG A 129 -5.90 6.09 -1.14
C ARG A 129 -6.64 5.78 0.15
N GLN A 130 -7.96 5.96 0.15
CA GLN A 130 -8.81 5.69 1.31
C GLN A 130 -8.96 4.20 1.60
N THR A 131 -9.17 3.37 0.59
CA THR A 131 -9.40 1.92 0.75
C THR A 131 -8.11 1.10 0.81
N GLY A 132 -6.97 1.66 0.40
CA GLY A 132 -5.76 0.87 0.15
C GLY A 132 -5.89 -0.13 -1.00
N GLN A 133 -7.02 -0.16 -1.72
CA GLN A 133 -7.24 -1.05 -2.86
C GLN A 133 -6.78 -0.38 -4.15
N TRP A 134 -5.61 -0.77 -4.64
CA TRP A 134 -5.00 -0.19 -5.84
C TRP A 134 -5.26 -0.99 -7.12
N VAL A 135 -5.50 -2.30 -7.00
CA VAL A 135 -5.77 -3.24 -8.10
C VAL A 135 -6.87 -4.20 -7.70
N LYS A 136 -7.63 -4.76 -8.64
CA LYS A 136 -8.59 -5.85 -8.39
C LYS A 136 -8.25 -7.02 -9.29
N ARG A 137 -7.80 -8.15 -8.73
CA ARG A 137 -7.55 -9.36 -9.53
C ARG A 137 -8.85 -10.15 -9.73
N ARG A 138 -8.94 -10.86 -10.85
CA ARG A 138 -10.08 -11.75 -11.15
C ARG A 138 -10.13 -12.87 -10.12
N GLY A 139 -11.30 -13.06 -9.50
CA GLY A 139 -11.50 -14.06 -8.44
C GLY A 139 -11.06 -13.62 -7.04
N GLU A 140 -10.51 -12.42 -6.90
CA GLU A 140 -10.22 -11.83 -5.59
C GLU A 140 -11.48 -11.16 -5.02
N GLU A 141 -11.91 -11.58 -3.83
CA GLU A 141 -12.93 -10.85 -3.08
C GLU A 141 -12.38 -9.48 -2.69
N LEU A 142 -13.20 -8.44 -2.85
CA LEU A 142 -12.84 -7.12 -2.37
C LEU A 142 -12.65 -7.22 -0.86
N ARG A 143 -11.45 -6.90 -0.37
CA ARG A 143 -11.28 -6.70 1.07
C ARG A 143 -12.29 -5.62 1.50
N PRO A 144 -13.02 -5.79 2.61
CA PRO A 144 -13.92 -4.77 3.14
C PRO A 144 -13.05 -3.65 3.74
N ALA A 145 -12.40 -2.86 2.88
CA ALA A 145 -11.39 -1.94 3.36
C ALA A 145 -11.98 -0.64 3.92
N ILE A 146 -13.22 -0.31 3.55
CA ILE A 146 -14.14 0.75 4.04
C ILE A 146 -15.01 1.18 2.86
N ASN A 147 -16.17 1.78 3.13
CA ASN A 147 -16.86 2.57 2.10
C ASN A 147 -16.09 3.88 1.91
N PRO A 148 -15.56 4.16 0.71
CA PRO A 148 -14.82 5.39 0.47
C PRO A 148 -15.74 6.61 0.59
N VAL A 149 -15.17 7.72 1.02
CA VAL A 149 -15.86 8.97 1.32
C VAL A 149 -15.52 10.05 0.31
N TYR A 150 -16.55 10.71 -0.20
CA TYR A 150 -16.41 11.84 -1.09
C TYR A 150 -15.74 13.03 -0.39
N SER A 151 -14.75 13.63 -1.03
CA SER A 151 -14.16 14.91 -0.64
C SER A 151 -13.87 15.69 -1.90
N PHE A 152 -14.47 16.89 -2.03
CA PHE A 152 -14.28 17.75 -3.19
C PHE A 152 -12.82 18.19 -3.31
N LEU A 153 -12.24 18.73 -2.25
CA LEU A 153 -10.84 19.14 -2.10
C LEU A 153 -9.89 17.96 -2.30
N GLY A 154 -10.19 16.79 -1.71
CA GLY A 154 -9.39 15.59 -1.93
C GLY A 154 -9.38 15.12 -3.38
N ILE A 155 -10.52 15.23 -4.08
CA ILE A 155 -10.64 14.91 -5.51
C ILE A 155 -10.01 16.02 -6.39
N LEU A 156 -10.07 17.28 -5.96
CA LEU A 156 -9.50 18.41 -6.69
C LEU A 156 -7.97 18.42 -6.63
N ASP A 157 -7.39 18.21 -5.44
CA ASP A 157 -5.95 18.00 -5.26
C ASP A 157 -5.48 16.82 -6.12
N ALA A 158 -6.23 15.73 -6.07
CA ALA A 158 -6.04 14.58 -6.92
C ALA A 158 -6.03 14.95 -8.43
N PHE A 159 -7.00 15.71 -8.88
CA PHE A 159 -7.12 16.13 -10.27
C PHE A 159 -5.93 17.01 -10.69
N GLU A 160 -5.55 18.00 -9.88
CA GLU A 160 -4.45 18.92 -10.17
C GLU A 160 -3.08 18.24 -10.13
N GLU A 161 -2.83 17.34 -9.17
CA GLU A 161 -1.61 16.51 -9.12
C GLU A 161 -1.42 15.71 -10.43
N ARG A 162 -2.52 15.23 -11.01
CA ARG A 162 -2.53 14.45 -12.25
C ARG A 162 -2.23 15.34 -13.45
N ARG A 163 -2.93 16.47 -13.58
CA ARG A 163 -2.67 17.45 -14.64
C ARG A 163 -1.23 17.94 -14.61
N ARG A 164 -0.72 18.25 -13.42
CA ARG A 164 0.68 18.65 -13.22
C ARG A 164 1.64 17.54 -13.66
N SER A 165 1.40 16.31 -13.25
CA SER A 165 2.28 15.17 -13.59
C SER A 165 2.30 14.89 -15.11
N GLU A 166 1.18 15.04 -15.80
CA GLU A 166 1.14 14.87 -17.26
C GLU A 166 1.86 15.97 -18.00
N LYS A 167 1.62 17.22 -17.61
CA LYS A 167 2.36 18.37 -18.16
C LYS A 167 3.87 18.21 -17.95
N LEU A 168 4.27 17.72 -16.78
CA LEU A 168 5.68 17.46 -16.49
C LEU A 168 6.26 16.32 -17.35
N TRP A 169 5.50 15.28 -17.68
CA TRP A 169 5.91 14.28 -18.67
C TRP A 169 6.09 14.89 -20.06
N GLU A 170 5.18 15.77 -20.48
CA GLU A 170 5.26 16.47 -21.78
C GLU A 170 6.52 17.33 -21.86
N GLU A 171 6.72 18.22 -20.89
CA GLU A 171 7.90 19.08 -20.79
C GLU A 171 9.19 18.26 -20.74
N PHE A 172 9.17 17.09 -20.07
CA PHE A 172 10.33 16.20 -20.02
C PHE A 172 10.69 15.64 -21.40
N PHE A 173 9.73 15.09 -22.15
CA PHE A 173 10.02 14.50 -23.47
C PHE A 173 10.25 15.54 -24.57
N GLU A 174 9.70 16.76 -24.42
CA GLU A 174 10.07 17.91 -25.27
C GLU A 174 11.53 18.33 -25.06
N SER A 175 12.00 18.34 -23.80
CA SER A 175 13.37 18.71 -23.46
C SER A 175 14.40 17.59 -23.68
N HIS A 176 13.96 16.33 -23.69
CA HIS A 176 14.80 15.15 -23.85
C HIS A 176 14.24 14.22 -24.94
N PRO A 177 14.50 14.54 -26.24
CA PRO A 177 14.01 13.72 -27.34
C PRO A 177 14.40 12.25 -27.18
N ALA A 178 13.40 11.38 -27.19
CA ALA A 178 13.54 9.94 -26.98
C ALA A 178 12.55 9.18 -27.89
N ASP A 179 12.75 7.86 -28.02
CA ASP A 179 11.78 6.99 -28.68
C ASP A 179 10.59 6.75 -27.72
N VAL A 180 9.47 7.43 -27.99
CA VAL A 180 8.27 7.42 -27.15
C VAL A 180 7.07 6.91 -27.94
N PHE A 181 6.42 5.86 -27.44
CA PHE A 181 5.11 5.42 -27.89
C PHE A 181 4.01 6.07 -27.05
N GLU A 182 3.18 6.88 -27.70
CA GLU A 182 2.07 7.59 -27.08
C GLU A 182 0.79 6.76 -27.18
N MET A 183 0.04 6.67 -26.07
CA MET A 183 -1.27 6.03 -26.05
C MET A 183 -2.19 6.60 -24.96
N SER A 184 -3.50 6.42 -25.16
CA SER A 184 -4.49 6.61 -24.09
C SER A 184 -5.06 5.30 -23.57
N TYR A 185 -5.54 5.33 -22.33
CA TYR A 185 -6.30 4.24 -21.73
C TYR A 185 -7.54 3.91 -22.57
N GLU A 186 -8.21 4.92 -23.09
CA GLU A 186 -9.42 4.84 -23.92
C GLU A 186 -9.14 4.11 -25.25
N GLU A 187 -8.01 4.39 -25.90
CA GLU A 187 -7.57 3.63 -27.09
C GLU A 187 -7.30 2.16 -26.74
N LEU A 188 -6.59 1.89 -25.64
CA LEU A 188 -6.27 0.52 -25.21
C LEU A 188 -7.52 -0.32 -24.97
N ILE A 189 -8.53 0.22 -24.30
CA ILE A 189 -9.75 -0.53 -24.00
C ILE A 189 -10.66 -0.70 -25.21
N ALA A 190 -10.65 0.25 -26.15
CA ALA A 190 -11.40 0.18 -27.41
C ALA A 190 -10.88 -0.94 -28.33
N ASP A 191 -9.56 -1.08 -28.47
CA ASP A 191 -8.92 -2.15 -29.24
C ASP A 191 -7.63 -2.65 -28.58
N LYS A 192 -7.77 -3.66 -27.72
CA LYS A 192 -6.63 -4.21 -26.95
C LYS A 192 -5.61 -4.87 -27.86
N GLU A 193 -6.03 -5.75 -28.76
CA GLU A 193 -5.11 -6.52 -29.61
C GLU A 193 -4.39 -5.58 -30.59
N GLY A 194 -5.10 -4.66 -31.25
CA GLY A 194 -4.48 -3.70 -32.16
C GLY A 194 -3.50 -2.76 -31.46
N MET A 195 -3.80 -2.33 -30.23
CA MET A 195 -2.87 -1.52 -29.44
C MET A 195 -1.60 -2.30 -29.09
N LEU A 196 -1.74 -3.55 -28.62
CA LEU A 196 -0.59 -4.39 -28.30
C LEU A 196 0.27 -4.69 -29.53
N GLU A 197 -0.34 -5.00 -30.67
CA GLU A 197 0.38 -5.23 -31.93
C GLU A 197 1.22 -4.00 -32.32
N ARG A 198 0.64 -2.79 -32.22
CA ARG A 198 1.36 -1.54 -32.47
C ARG A 198 2.55 -1.35 -31.53
N ILE A 199 2.39 -1.63 -30.24
CA ILE A 199 3.46 -1.52 -29.24
C ILE A 199 4.59 -2.51 -29.54
N PHE A 200 4.26 -3.77 -29.86
CA PHE A 200 5.27 -4.77 -30.20
C PHE A 200 6.04 -4.40 -31.47
N ASN A 201 5.33 -3.96 -32.52
CA ASN A 201 5.95 -3.52 -33.77
C ASN A 201 6.86 -2.31 -33.55
N TRP A 202 6.40 -1.30 -32.81
CA TRP A 202 7.21 -0.14 -32.42
C TRP A 202 8.46 -0.54 -31.62
N ALA A 203 8.31 -1.47 -30.67
CA ALA A 203 9.42 -1.98 -29.88
C ALA A 203 10.41 -2.84 -30.70
N GLY A 204 10.08 -3.18 -31.95
CA GLY A 204 10.87 -4.08 -32.80
C GLY A 204 10.78 -5.54 -32.35
N LEU A 205 9.66 -5.92 -31.75
CA LEU A 205 9.40 -7.24 -31.18
C LEU A 205 8.32 -7.97 -31.99
N LYS A 206 8.38 -9.30 -31.99
CA LYS A 206 7.36 -10.11 -32.68
C LYS A 206 6.09 -10.15 -31.85
N PHE A 207 5.00 -9.66 -32.40
CA PHE A 207 3.68 -9.84 -31.83
C PHE A 207 3.18 -11.26 -32.10
N SER A 208 2.70 -11.94 -31.06
CA SER A 208 2.04 -13.26 -31.18
C SER A 208 0.62 -13.13 -30.64
N PRO A 209 -0.42 -13.21 -31.49
CA PRO A 209 -1.80 -13.14 -31.04
C PRO A 209 -2.11 -14.36 -30.16
N VAL A 210 -2.94 -14.16 -29.14
CA VAL A 210 -3.41 -15.22 -28.25
C VAL A 210 -4.90 -15.45 -28.49
N ALA A 211 -5.40 -16.66 -28.26
CA ALA A 211 -6.81 -16.97 -28.44
C ALA A 211 -7.69 -16.03 -27.60
N LYS A 212 -8.83 -15.55 -28.15
CA LYS A 212 -9.72 -14.61 -27.46
C LYS A 212 -10.20 -15.06 -26.07
N SER A 213 -10.27 -16.38 -25.83
CA SER A 213 -10.62 -16.98 -24.53
C SER A 213 -9.55 -16.78 -23.45
N GLU A 214 -8.30 -16.52 -23.85
CA GLU A 214 -7.13 -16.35 -22.98
C GLU A 214 -6.71 -14.87 -22.85
N ALA A 215 -7.21 -13.98 -23.72
CA ALA A 215 -6.87 -12.56 -23.79
C ALA A 215 -7.61 -11.67 -22.76
N SER A 216 -8.08 -12.23 -21.65
CA SER A 216 -8.69 -11.42 -20.58
C SER A 216 -7.62 -11.05 -19.55
N SER A 217 -7.44 -9.75 -19.29
CA SER A 217 -6.56 -9.31 -18.20
C SER A 217 -6.96 -9.96 -16.88
N GLY A 218 -5.94 -10.33 -16.09
CA GLY A 218 -6.14 -10.74 -14.70
C GLY A 218 -6.70 -9.61 -13.83
N PHE A 219 -6.67 -8.36 -14.32
CA PHE A 219 -7.15 -7.18 -13.63
C PHE A 219 -8.53 -6.74 -14.13
N GLN A 220 -9.40 -6.39 -13.19
CA GLN A 220 -10.73 -5.89 -13.48
C GLN A 220 -10.82 -4.37 -13.29
N PRO A 221 -11.60 -3.66 -14.14
CA PRO A 221 -11.94 -2.27 -13.88
C PRO A 221 -12.59 -2.11 -12.50
N MET A 222 -12.16 -1.08 -11.76
CA MET A 222 -12.72 -0.75 -10.44
C MET A 222 -13.86 0.29 -10.53
N ARG A 223 -14.49 0.43 -11.70
CA ARG A 223 -15.62 1.35 -11.88
C ARG A 223 -16.87 0.76 -11.22
N SER A 224 -17.55 1.57 -10.43
CA SER A 224 -18.83 1.26 -9.78
C SER A 224 -19.81 2.40 -10.04
N SER A 225 -21.11 2.19 -9.80
CA SER A 225 -22.14 3.26 -9.86
C SER A 225 -21.81 4.46 -8.96
N ILE A 226 -21.15 4.23 -7.82
CA ILE A 226 -20.62 5.29 -6.92
C ILE A 226 -19.71 6.28 -7.67
N ASN A 227 -18.98 5.85 -8.71
CA ASN A 227 -18.10 6.75 -9.45
C ASN A 227 -18.91 7.77 -10.26
N ASP A 228 -20.04 7.37 -10.84
CA ASP A 228 -20.84 8.26 -11.68
C ASP A 228 -21.57 9.31 -10.82
N ASP A 229 -21.97 8.93 -9.60
CA ASP A 229 -22.50 9.86 -8.60
C ASP A 229 -21.44 10.90 -8.18
N TRP A 230 -20.22 10.45 -7.86
CA TRP A 230 -19.15 11.35 -7.46
C TRP A 230 -18.69 12.30 -8.56
N ILE A 231 -18.73 11.88 -9.83
CA ILE A 231 -18.43 12.76 -10.97
C ILE A 231 -19.43 13.91 -10.99
N LYS A 232 -20.74 13.61 -10.96
CA LYS A 232 -21.79 14.64 -10.96
C LYS A 232 -21.64 15.59 -9.79
N ARG A 233 -21.40 15.04 -8.60
CA ARG A 233 -21.22 15.82 -7.38
C ARG A 233 -19.99 16.74 -7.47
N PHE A 234 -18.86 16.22 -7.95
CA PHE A 234 -17.65 17.01 -8.18
C PHE A 234 -17.86 18.14 -9.18
N GLU A 235 -18.56 17.89 -10.28
CA GLU A 235 -18.89 18.93 -11.27
C GLU A 235 -19.75 20.04 -10.67
N GLN A 236 -20.76 19.68 -9.86
CA GLN A 236 -21.61 20.65 -9.15
C GLN A 236 -20.83 21.48 -8.11
N ASP A 237 -20.01 20.83 -7.29
CA ASP A 237 -19.21 21.52 -6.27
C ASP A 237 -18.13 22.39 -6.92
N LEU A 238 -17.57 21.98 -8.07
CA LEU A 238 -16.66 22.80 -8.86
C LEU A 238 -17.36 24.05 -9.42
N GLU A 239 -18.55 23.90 -10.01
CA GLU A 239 -19.35 25.03 -10.51
C GLU A 239 -19.66 26.03 -9.40
N ARG A 240 -20.13 25.54 -8.24
CA ARG A 240 -20.39 26.38 -7.06
C ARG A 240 -19.13 27.09 -6.57
N SER A 241 -17.98 26.42 -6.58
CA SER A 241 -16.71 27.00 -6.14
C SER A 241 -16.15 28.09 -7.05
N LEU A 242 -16.68 28.21 -8.27
CA LEU A 242 -16.34 29.23 -9.27
C LEU A 242 -17.30 30.44 -9.25
N ASP A 243 -18.46 30.33 -8.60
CA ASP A 243 -19.45 31.40 -8.55
C ASP A 243 -19.08 32.46 -7.50
N ASP A 244 -18.43 33.53 -7.96
CA ASP A 244 -17.97 34.66 -7.13
C ASP A 244 -19.12 35.50 -6.55
N THR A 245 -20.36 35.32 -7.03
CA THR A 245 -21.55 36.02 -6.51
C THR A 245 -22.13 35.38 -5.23
N SER A 246 -21.62 34.20 -4.87
CA SER A 246 -22.13 33.39 -3.77
C SER A 246 -21.37 33.51 -2.46
N ALA A 247 -20.31 34.35 -2.37
CA ALA A 247 -19.54 34.52 -1.13
C ALA A 247 -20.38 35.30 -0.10
N PRO A 248 -21.12 34.65 0.81
CA PRO A 248 -21.85 35.38 1.82
C PRO A 248 -20.81 35.94 2.79
N SER A 249 -21.20 36.90 3.62
CA SER A 249 -20.46 37.19 4.84
C SER A 249 -20.27 35.89 5.61
N PHE A 250 -19.07 35.30 5.52
CA PHE A 250 -18.80 34.00 6.11
C PHE A 250 -18.74 34.18 7.62
N GLU A 251 -19.84 33.94 8.31
CA GLU A 251 -19.76 33.58 9.72
C GLU A 251 -18.77 32.41 9.84
N GLY A 252 -17.79 32.55 10.72
CA GLY A 252 -16.69 31.61 10.82
C GLY A 252 -17.10 30.35 11.59
N PRO A 253 -16.15 29.41 11.76
CA PRO A 253 -16.39 28.17 12.51
C PRO A 253 -16.79 28.41 13.97
N GLU A 254 -16.61 29.62 14.51
CA GLU A 254 -16.98 30.00 15.88
C GLU A 254 -18.48 29.87 16.18
N ASN A 255 -19.35 29.98 15.18
CA ASN A 255 -20.81 29.84 15.33
C ASN A 255 -21.28 28.40 15.07
N ILE A 256 -20.37 27.42 15.15
CA ILE A 256 -20.66 26.01 14.90
C ILE A 256 -20.00 25.19 15.99
N SER A 257 -20.75 24.28 16.58
CA SER A 257 -20.23 23.33 17.57
C SER A 257 -20.26 21.91 17.03
N ILE A 258 -19.22 21.12 17.32
CA ILE A 258 -19.25 19.66 17.09
C ILE A 258 -20.17 19.06 18.15
N SER A 259 -21.31 18.51 17.72
CA SER A 259 -22.35 18.00 18.61
C SER A 259 -22.25 16.49 18.84
N ASP A 260 -21.75 15.75 17.85
CA ASP A 260 -21.64 14.29 17.91
C ASP A 260 -20.47 13.80 17.04
N VAL A 261 -19.82 12.72 17.51
CA VAL A 261 -18.71 12.05 16.81
C VAL A 261 -18.92 10.55 16.91
N GLY A 262 -19.20 9.91 15.78
CA GLY A 262 -19.37 8.47 15.65
C GLY A 262 -18.05 7.74 15.78
N LEU A 263 -17.69 7.36 17.01
CA LEU A 263 -16.51 6.55 17.33
C LEU A 263 -16.91 5.16 17.83
N GLU A 264 -16.08 4.17 17.50
CA GLU A 264 -16.19 2.82 18.05
C GLU A 264 -15.52 2.74 19.43
N ARG A 265 -15.81 1.69 20.20
CA ARG A 265 -15.18 1.48 21.51
C ARG A 265 -13.69 1.15 21.40
N ASP A 266 -13.35 0.33 20.41
CA ASP A 266 -12.01 -0.15 20.13
C ASP A 266 -11.85 -0.34 18.63
N TYR A 267 -10.66 -0.06 18.11
CA TYR A 267 -10.27 -0.22 16.71
C TYR A 267 -9.18 -1.29 16.58
N ILE A 268 -9.05 -1.93 15.43
CA ILE A 268 -7.99 -2.90 15.15
C ILE A 268 -6.86 -2.24 14.34
N VAL A 269 -5.63 -2.39 14.81
CA VAL A 269 -4.43 -1.92 14.09
C VAL A 269 -4.32 -2.61 12.75
N GLY A 270 -4.06 -1.83 11.69
CA GLY A 270 -3.98 -2.33 10.32
C GLY A 270 -5.32 -2.36 9.58
N GLU A 271 -6.44 -2.18 10.29
CA GLU A 271 -7.75 -1.96 9.68
C GLU A 271 -8.03 -0.46 9.50
N ARG A 272 -8.95 -0.17 8.58
CA ARG A 272 -9.34 1.20 8.25
C ARG A 272 -10.77 1.42 8.71
N TYR A 273 -11.02 2.60 9.26
CA TYR A 273 -12.31 2.97 9.81
C TYR A 273 -12.74 4.33 9.28
N SER A 274 -14.05 4.50 9.11
CA SER A 274 -14.64 5.81 8.92
C SER A 274 -15.19 6.34 10.24
N LEU A 275 -15.22 7.64 10.40
CA LEU A 275 -15.92 8.31 11.50
C LEU A 275 -16.90 9.33 10.93
N ASP A 276 -18.05 9.47 11.57
CA ASP A 276 -19.06 10.46 11.22
C ASP A 276 -19.00 11.60 12.25
N VAL A 277 -19.01 12.86 11.79
CA VAL A 277 -19.01 14.06 12.63
C VAL A 277 -20.27 14.84 12.31
N THR A 278 -21.04 15.19 13.35
CA THR A 278 -22.19 16.08 13.23
C THR A 278 -21.87 17.39 13.95
N CYS A 279 -22.11 18.51 13.27
CA CYS A 279 -21.93 19.84 13.80
C CYS A 279 -23.24 20.62 13.72
N GLN A 280 -23.53 21.40 14.76
CA GLN A 280 -24.73 22.22 14.86
C GLN A 280 -24.35 23.70 14.74
N PRO A 281 -24.94 24.44 13.79
CA PRO A 281 -24.80 25.89 13.77
C PRO A 281 -25.57 26.52 14.93
N ASP A 282 -25.12 27.68 15.37
CA ASP A 282 -25.83 28.50 16.33
C ASP A 282 -27.19 28.95 15.76
N PRO A 283 -28.23 29.11 16.61
CA PRO A 283 -29.55 29.51 16.14
C PRO A 283 -29.52 30.87 15.40
N GLY A 284 -29.98 30.87 14.14
CA GLY A 284 -30.07 32.07 13.32
C GLY A 284 -28.86 32.35 12.43
N SER A 285 -27.81 31.54 12.52
CA SER A 285 -26.63 31.63 11.65
C SER A 285 -26.95 31.16 10.23
N GLU A 286 -26.59 31.96 9.23
CA GLU A 286 -26.65 31.60 7.80
C GLU A 286 -25.25 31.25 7.30
N ILE A 287 -24.91 29.96 7.33
CA ILE A 287 -23.54 29.48 7.06
C ILE A 287 -23.53 28.68 5.75
N SER A 288 -22.75 29.14 4.78
CA SER A 288 -22.41 28.33 3.61
C SER A 288 -21.18 27.45 3.90
N PRO A 289 -21.24 26.13 3.62
CA PRO A 289 -20.08 25.25 3.77
C PRO A 289 -19.13 25.31 2.56
N VAL A 290 -19.58 25.88 1.43
CA VAL A 290 -18.83 25.91 0.17
C VAL A 290 -17.85 27.06 0.17
N GLY A 291 -16.64 26.80 -0.32
CA GLY A 291 -15.61 27.81 -0.56
C GLY A 291 -15.16 27.86 -2.03
N LYS A 292 -14.05 28.53 -2.26
CA LYS A 292 -13.42 28.72 -3.56
C LYS A 292 -12.73 27.43 -4.04
N ASN A 293 -12.45 27.38 -5.34
CA ASN A 293 -11.75 26.26 -5.98
C ASN A 293 -10.29 26.09 -5.54
N ASN A 294 -9.67 27.08 -4.90
CA ASN A 294 -8.35 26.93 -4.27
C ASN A 294 -8.43 26.29 -2.87
N GLY A 295 -9.64 25.93 -2.43
CA GLY A 295 -9.92 25.37 -1.11
C GLY A 295 -10.19 26.41 -0.02
N ASP A 296 -10.01 27.70 -0.27
CA ASP A 296 -10.26 28.73 0.74
C ASP A 296 -11.76 28.91 1.00
N GLY A 297 -12.14 29.06 2.26
CA GLY A 297 -13.53 29.31 2.66
C GLY A 297 -14.36 28.05 2.86
N TRP A 298 -13.91 26.90 2.36
CA TRP A 298 -14.58 25.61 2.58
C TRP A 298 -14.60 25.28 4.06
N LEU A 299 -15.81 25.14 4.61
CA LEU A 299 -16.01 24.71 5.98
C LEU A 299 -15.70 23.22 6.08
N ARG A 300 -14.79 22.87 6.98
CA ARG A 300 -14.30 21.50 7.15
C ARG A 300 -14.12 21.15 8.61
N VAL A 301 -14.11 19.85 8.88
CA VAL A 301 -13.51 19.29 10.08
C VAL A 301 -12.12 18.76 9.73
N SER A 302 -11.13 19.21 10.49
CA SER A 302 -9.76 18.69 10.42
C SER A 302 -9.51 17.87 11.69
N GLY A 303 -9.09 16.62 11.52
CA GLY A 303 -8.77 15.73 12.62
C GLY A 303 -7.28 15.46 12.73
N LEU A 304 -6.78 15.34 13.94
CA LEU A 304 -5.41 14.95 14.27
C LEU A 304 -5.46 13.77 15.23
N LEU A 305 -4.94 12.62 14.80
CA LEU A 305 -4.69 11.49 15.67
C LEU A 305 -3.23 11.55 16.14
N SER A 306 -3.00 11.55 17.45
CA SER A 306 -1.67 11.65 18.05
C SER A 306 -1.50 10.74 19.27
N GLY A 307 -0.30 10.20 19.46
CA GLY A 307 0.06 9.34 20.60
C GLY A 307 1.24 8.43 20.28
N ASP A 308 2.04 8.05 21.29
CA ASP A 308 3.21 7.16 21.15
C ASP A 308 4.16 7.53 19.97
N GLY A 309 4.41 8.83 19.77
CA GLY A 309 5.25 9.33 18.69
C GLY A 309 4.66 9.21 17.27
N PHE A 310 3.40 8.79 17.15
CA PHE A 310 2.63 8.81 15.90
C PHE A 310 1.78 10.07 15.82
N GLU A 311 1.77 10.71 14.66
CA GLU A 311 0.92 11.86 14.33
C GLU A 311 0.42 11.72 12.90
N SER A 312 -0.88 11.88 12.70
CA SER A 312 -1.47 11.88 11.36
C SER A 312 -2.77 12.67 11.36
N SER A 313 -2.93 13.51 10.35
CA SER A 313 -4.11 14.35 10.19
C SER A 313 -4.95 13.97 8.97
N PHE A 314 -6.22 14.36 9.01
CA PHE A 314 -7.14 14.31 7.87
C PHE A 314 -7.98 15.58 7.83
N GLU A 315 -8.54 15.90 6.68
CA GLU A 315 -9.53 16.97 6.53
C GLU A 315 -10.73 16.45 5.75
N GLN A 316 -11.92 16.91 6.12
CA GLN A 316 -13.16 16.56 5.45
C GLN A 316 -14.13 17.74 5.45
N GLU A 317 -14.65 18.08 4.27
CA GLU A 317 -15.61 19.15 4.09
C GLU A 317 -16.94 18.81 4.73
N LEU A 318 -17.53 19.80 5.39
CA LEU A 318 -18.86 19.69 5.95
C LEU A 318 -19.92 19.77 4.85
N GLN A 319 -20.99 19.01 5.02
CA GLN A 319 -22.13 18.96 4.12
C GLN A 319 -23.37 19.37 4.89
N LEU A 320 -24.15 20.30 4.34
CA LEU A 320 -25.42 20.69 4.92
C LEU A 320 -26.44 19.56 4.72
N ALA A 321 -26.93 19.00 5.82
CA ALA A 321 -28.01 18.02 5.83
C ALA A 321 -29.38 18.70 5.72
N GLU A 322 -30.40 17.95 5.32
CA GLU A 322 -31.80 18.45 5.26
C GLU A 322 -32.31 18.95 6.62
N SER A 323 -31.75 18.43 7.72
CA SER A 323 -32.05 18.88 9.09
C SER A 323 -31.52 20.27 9.43
N GLY A 324 -30.68 20.87 8.58
CA GLY A 324 -29.95 22.11 8.86
C GLY A 324 -28.63 21.89 9.61
N ALA A 325 -28.34 20.66 10.05
CA ALA A 325 -27.05 20.32 10.65
C ALA A 325 -25.96 20.17 9.58
N PHE A 326 -24.71 20.34 9.97
CA PHE A 326 -23.55 20.01 9.14
C PHE A 326 -23.05 18.61 9.47
N THR A 327 -22.70 17.84 8.45
CA THR A 327 -22.16 16.48 8.61
C THR A 327 -20.88 16.31 7.82
N ALA A 328 -19.94 15.53 8.35
CA ALA A 328 -18.75 15.11 7.63
C ALA A 328 -18.46 13.65 7.95
N LYS A 329 -17.96 12.92 6.96
CA LYS A 329 -17.52 11.54 7.14
C LYS A 329 -16.02 11.46 6.84
N GLY A 330 -15.20 11.23 7.85
CA GLY A 330 -13.75 11.17 7.72
C GLY A 330 -13.24 9.73 7.66
N ILE A 331 -11.98 9.57 7.25
CA ILE A 331 -11.22 8.32 7.46
C ILE A 331 -10.35 8.51 8.70
N LEU A 332 -10.54 7.66 9.70
CA LEU A 332 -9.72 7.69 10.90
C LEU A 332 -8.28 7.33 10.53
N PRO A 333 -7.27 8.14 10.91
CA PRO A 333 -5.88 7.77 10.70
C PRO A 333 -5.54 6.47 11.41
N MET A 334 -4.67 5.68 10.80
CA MET A 334 -4.34 4.33 11.28
C MET A 334 -2.94 4.36 11.90
N PRO A 335 -2.82 4.25 13.24
CA PRO A 335 -1.53 4.18 13.88
C PRO A 335 -0.83 2.84 13.58
N PRO A 336 0.51 2.80 13.62
CA PRO A 336 1.27 1.57 13.37
C PRO A 336 1.21 0.58 14.54
N LYS A 337 0.75 1.00 15.72
CA LYS A 337 0.79 0.21 16.95
C LYS A 337 -0.55 0.24 17.69
N ALA A 338 -0.75 -0.78 18.51
CA ALA A 338 -1.87 -0.80 19.44
C ALA A 338 -1.56 0.13 20.61
N GLY A 339 -2.59 0.76 21.17
CA GLY A 339 -2.41 1.77 22.20
C GLY A 339 -3.61 2.69 22.34
N VAL A 340 -3.46 3.68 23.21
CA VAL A 340 -4.43 4.76 23.40
C VAL A 340 -3.88 6.01 22.74
N TYR A 341 -4.70 6.64 21.91
CA TYR A 341 -4.36 7.83 21.13
C TYR A 341 -5.40 8.93 21.39
N SER A 342 -5.00 10.19 21.22
CA SER A 342 -5.90 11.34 21.26
C SER A 342 -6.30 11.72 19.84
N LEU A 343 -7.60 11.73 19.57
CA LEU A 343 -8.21 12.28 18.36
C LEU A 343 -8.72 13.69 18.66
N LYS A 344 -8.06 14.71 18.11
CA LYS A 344 -8.50 16.09 18.16
C LYS A 344 -9.24 16.46 16.88
N LEU A 345 -10.43 17.06 16.99
CA LEU A 345 -11.22 17.56 15.87
C LEU A 345 -11.40 19.07 15.97
N VAL A 346 -11.09 19.77 14.88
CA VAL A 346 -11.11 21.23 14.77
C VAL A 346 -11.94 21.64 13.56
N LEU A 347 -12.81 22.63 13.74
CA LEU A 347 -13.53 23.25 12.63
C LEU A 347 -12.72 24.40 12.05
N SER A 348 -12.64 24.47 10.72
CA SER A 348 -11.90 25.53 10.03
C SER A 348 -12.51 25.87 8.67
N ARG A 349 -12.16 27.06 8.16
CA ARG A 349 -12.45 27.49 6.78
C ARG A 349 -11.22 27.44 5.86
N ARG A 350 -10.08 27.00 6.38
CA ARG A 350 -8.80 26.92 5.69
C ARG A 350 -8.07 25.64 6.06
N HIS A 351 -7.10 25.26 5.25
CA HIS A 351 -6.20 24.17 5.60
C HIS A 351 -5.41 24.54 6.87
N LEU A 352 -5.32 23.60 7.82
CA LEU A 352 -4.55 23.75 9.04
C LEU A 352 -3.35 22.81 9.02
N GLN A 353 -2.16 23.35 9.26
CA GLN A 353 -0.98 22.52 9.49
C GLN A 353 -1.08 21.80 10.84
N VAL A 354 -0.30 20.73 11.02
CA VAL A 354 -0.32 19.91 12.25
C VAL A 354 -0.12 20.76 13.52
N ASP A 355 0.86 21.67 13.51
CA ASP A 355 1.13 22.58 14.64
C ASP A 355 -0.07 23.51 14.95
N GLU A 356 -0.81 23.91 13.93
CA GLU A 356 -2.01 24.73 14.08
C GLU A 356 -3.18 23.92 14.64
N LEU A 357 -3.31 22.64 14.27
CA LEU A 357 -4.32 21.74 14.83
C LEU A 357 -4.11 21.52 16.33
N PHE A 358 -2.86 21.37 16.77
CA PHE A 358 -2.53 21.25 18.20
C PHE A 358 -2.97 22.47 19.01
N SER A 359 -2.78 23.68 18.48
CA SER A 359 -3.07 24.93 19.20
C SER A 359 -4.51 25.44 19.02
N SER A 360 -5.23 24.97 18.00
CA SER A 360 -6.59 25.42 17.70
C SER A 360 -7.62 24.89 18.72
N PRO A 361 -8.69 25.65 19.01
CA PRO A 361 -9.81 25.15 19.81
C PRO A 361 -10.55 24.04 19.06
N GLY A 362 -10.99 23.01 19.78
CA GLY A 362 -11.63 21.84 19.21
C GLY A 362 -12.13 20.88 20.28
N VAL A 363 -12.62 19.71 19.86
CA VAL A 363 -12.99 18.61 20.77
C VAL A 363 -11.92 17.52 20.71
N GLU A 364 -11.66 16.88 21.85
CA GLU A 364 -10.69 15.79 21.97
C GLU A 364 -11.37 14.52 22.47
N HIS A 365 -11.02 13.40 21.86
CA HIS A 365 -11.54 12.08 22.18
C HIS A 365 -10.39 11.10 22.39
N GLU A 366 -10.49 10.28 23.43
CA GLU A 366 -9.62 9.12 23.57
C GLU A 366 -10.09 8.02 22.61
N VAL A 367 -9.18 7.50 21.77
CA VAL A 367 -9.44 6.37 20.88
C VAL A 367 -8.45 5.26 21.14
N LYS A 368 -8.94 4.02 21.19
CA LYS A 368 -8.14 2.85 21.54
C LYS A 368 -7.98 1.92 20.36
N PHE A 369 -6.73 1.59 20.03
CA PHE A 369 -6.36 0.61 19.03
C PHE A 369 -5.84 -0.66 19.70
N ARG A 370 -6.27 -1.82 19.19
CA ARG A 370 -5.89 -3.15 19.67
C ARG A 370 -5.31 -3.97 18.53
N HIS A 371 -4.57 -5.02 18.89
CA HIS A 371 -4.10 -5.97 17.88
C HIS A 371 -5.28 -6.78 17.33
N PRO A 372 -5.16 -7.32 16.10
CA PRO A 372 -6.12 -8.31 15.60
C PRO A 372 -6.25 -9.50 16.57
N PRO A 373 -7.42 -10.15 16.67
CA PRO A 373 -7.65 -11.27 17.60
C PRO A 373 -6.61 -12.39 17.50
N ALA A 374 -6.12 -12.69 16.28
CA ALA A 374 -5.05 -13.65 16.04
C ALA A 374 -3.75 -13.28 16.78
N ARG A 375 -3.33 -12.02 16.65
CA ARG A 375 -2.14 -11.49 17.33
C ARG A 375 -2.34 -11.35 18.84
N GLU A 376 -3.54 -10.98 19.30
CA GLU A 376 -3.87 -11.03 20.73
C GLU A 376 -3.78 -12.45 21.30
N ALA A 377 -4.22 -13.46 20.56
CA ALA A 377 -4.11 -14.86 20.97
C ALA A 377 -2.65 -15.34 20.99
N ALA A 378 -1.85 -15.00 19.98
CA ALA A 378 -0.42 -15.30 19.94
C ALA A 378 0.32 -14.73 21.16
N ARG A 379 0.04 -13.48 21.53
CA ARG A 379 0.68 -12.78 22.66
C ARG A 379 0.36 -13.36 24.04
N LYS A 380 -0.75 -14.10 24.18
CA LYS A 380 -1.03 -14.85 25.41
C LYS A 380 -0.06 -16.01 25.61
N LEU A 381 0.44 -16.60 24.53
CA LEU A 381 1.38 -17.71 24.53
C LEU A 381 2.84 -17.27 24.40
N LEU A 382 3.06 -16.13 23.76
CA LEU A 382 4.36 -15.50 23.54
C LEU A 382 4.37 -14.15 24.29
N PRO A 383 4.45 -14.15 25.63
CA PRO A 383 4.52 -12.91 26.40
C PRO A 383 5.80 -12.13 26.05
N GLU A 384 5.81 -10.83 26.36
CA GLU A 384 6.96 -9.93 26.11
C GLU A 384 7.31 -9.73 24.62
N THR A 385 6.38 -10.07 23.72
CA THR A 385 6.52 -9.82 22.28
C THR A 385 6.71 -8.33 21.98
N ARG A 386 7.74 -8.02 21.20
CA ARG A 386 8.06 -6.68 20.68
C ARG A 386 7.65 -6.60 19.20
N ASP A 387 6.90 -5.56 18.83
CA ASP A 387 6.64 -5.25 17.42
C ASP A 387 7.87 -4.62 16.77
N LEU A 388 8.14 -5.02 15.53
CA LEU A 388 9.18 -4.49 14.65
C LEU A 388 8.53 -3.96 13.36
N ASP A 389 9.36 -3.38 12.48
CA ASP A 389 8.93 -2.93 11.17
C ASP A 389 8.43 -4.10 10.28
N ASP A 390 7.65 -3.80 9.24
CA ASP A 390 7.09 -4.77 8.30
C ASP A 390 6.23 -5.88 8.95
N SER A 391 5.58 -5.59 10.08
CA SER A 391 4.73 -6.52 10.85
C SER A 391 5.47 -7.67 11.56
N TRP A 392 6.81 -7.73 11.43
CA TRP A 392 7.63 -8.69 12.17
C TRP A 392 7.53 -8.44 13.67
N GLN A 393 7.66 -9.53 14.43
CA GLN A 393 7.67 -9.51 15.88
C GLN A 393 8.88 -10.27 16.40
N TYR A 394 9.27 -9.97 17.63
CA TYR A 394 10.40 -10.61 18.30
C TYR A 394 10.12 -10.90 19.76
N VAL A 395 10.48 -12.11 20.18
CA VAL A 395 10.56 -12.52 21.59
C VAL A 395 11.96 -13.05 21.83
N GLU A 396 12.57 -12.71 22.96
CA GLU A 396 13.99 -12.99 23.22
C GLU A 396 14.36 -14.47 23.07
N TRP A 397 13.56 -15.36 23.68
CA TRP A 397 13.81 -16.80 23.61
C TRP A 397 13.35 -17.40 22.29
N PHE A 398 12.23 -16.92 21.71
CA PHE A 398 11.63 -17.58 20.54
C PHE A 398 12.32 -17.15 19.24
N GLY A 399 12.66 -15.87 19.11
CA GLY A 399 13.22 -15.27 17.90
C GLY A 399 12.21 -14.39 17.15
N TYR A 400 12.44 -14.24 15.85
CA TYR A 400 11.64 -13.39 14.95
C TYR A 400 10.50 -14.17 14.30
N PHE A 401 9.29 -13.62 14.32
CA PHE A 401 8.12 -14.29 13.74
C PHE A 401 7.03 -13.33 13.22
N LEU A 402 6.10 -13.87 12.43
CA LEU A 402 4.83 -13.25 12.01
C LEU A 402 3.67 -14.11 12.52
N ASP A 403 2.58 -13.48 12.99
CA ASP A 403 1.42 -14.17 13.60
C ASP A 403 0.07 -13.79 12.98
N ASP A 404 0.08 -13.15 11.81
CA ASP A 404 -1.13 -12.70 11.11
C ASP A 404 -2.09 -13.86 10.74
N LYS A 405 -1.60 -15.11 10.85
CA LYS A 405 -2.32 -16.36 10.59
C LYS A 405 -2.41 -17.27 11.81
N PHE A 406 -2.18 -16.74 13.01
CA PHE A 406 -2.24 -17.52 14.25
C PHE A 406 -3.53 -18.36 14.30
N PRO A 407 -3.48 -19.67 14.60
CA PRO A 407 -2.39 -20.42 15.25
C PRO A 407 -1.16 -20.76 14.40
N TRP A 408 -1.17 -20.48 13.09
CA TRP A 408 0.04 -20.59 12.28
C TRP A 408 0.90 -19.32 12.41
N VAL A 409 2.18 -19.52 12.73
CA VAL A 409 3.19 -18.45 12.75
C VAL A 409 4.25 -18.73 11.70
N TYR A 410 4.80 -17.69 11.09
CA TYR A 410 5.99 -17.80 10.24
C TYR A 410 7.21 -17.35 11.04
N HIS A 411 8.08 -18.29 11.42
CA HIS A 411 9.30 -18.05 12.18
C HIS A 411 10.51 -17.89 11.25
N ALA A 412 11.42 -16.97 11.53
CA ALA A 412 12.57 -16.68 10.64
C ALA A 412 13.45 -17.92 10.39
N ASP A 413 13.70 -18.72 11.43
CA ASP A 413 14.54 -19.92 11.33
C ASP A 413 13.80 -21.20 10.95
N HIS A 414 12.50 -21.29 11.30
CA HIS A 414 11.74 -22.53 11.16
C HIS A 414 10.75 -22.50 10.00
N GLU A 415 10.47 -21.31 9.47
CA GLU A 415 9.34 -21.01 8.59
C GLU A 415 8.00 -21.31 9.28
N TRP A 416 7.06 -21.99 8.63
CA TRP A 416 5.73 -22.16 9.22
C TRP A 416 5.73 -23.12 10.41
N LEU A 417 5.17 -22.68 11.52
CA LEU A 417 4.90 -23.50 12.71
C LEU A 417 3.44 -23.32 13.10
N PHE A 418 2.78 -24.40 13.48
CA PHE A 418 1.48 -24.28 14.15
C PHE A 418 1.71 -24.33 15.65
N ILE A 419 1.28 -23.30 16.37
CA ILE A 419 1.32 -23.24 17.82
C ILE A 419 -0.08 -23.62 18.32
N LYS A 420 -0.16 -24.63 19.18
CA LYS A 420 -1.42 -25.04 19.79
C LYS A 420 -1.98 -23.86 20.63
N PRO A 421 -3.19 -23.36 20.35
CA PRO A 421 -3.73 -22.14 20.96
C PRO A 421 -4.30 -22.38 22.38
N GLU A 422 -3.63 -23.22 23.16
CA GLU A 422 -4.02 -23.58 24.53
C GLU A 422 -2.82 -23.28 25.45
N PRO A 423 -2.96 -22.39 26.45
CA PRO A 423 -1.92 -22.19 27.44
C PRO A 423 -1.76 -23.48 28.25
N ASN A 424 -0.53 -23.98 28.36
CA ASN A 424 -0.23 -25.09 29.26
C ASN A 424 0.15 -24.55 30.64
N ASP A 425 -0.36 -25.20 31.70
CA ASP A 425 -0.10 -24.82 33.09
C ASP A 425 1.38 -24.95 33.49
N ASP A 426 2.16 -25.74 32.75
CA ASP A 426 3.59 -25.97 32.98
C ASP A 426 4.51 -25.02 32.18
N GLY A 427 3.94 -24.06 31.46
CA GLY A 427 4.68 -23.09 30.64
C GLY A 427 5.23 -23.65 29.32
N ALA A 428 4.89 -24.89 28.96
CA ALA A 428 5.29 -25.47 27.70
C ALA A 428 4.45 -24.96 26.53
N LEU A 429 5.06 -24.79 25.37
CA LEU A 429 4.35 -24.55 24.11
C LEU A 429 4.38 -25.82 23.26
N HIS A 430 3.22 -26.22 22.74
CA HIS A 430 3.12 -27.31 21.79
C HIS A 430 3.13 -26.75 20.38
N ILE A 431 4.16 -27.11 19.61
CA ILE A 431 4.32 -26.69 18.22
C ILE A 431 4.27 -27.91 17.30
N LEU A 432 3.61 -27.78 16.16
CA LEU A 432 3.65 -28.80 15.11
C LEU A 432 4.68 -28.41 14.06
N ASP A 433 5.64 -29.30 13.87
CA ASP A 433 6.65 -29.25 12.84
C ASP A 433 6.33 -30.25 11.73
N ALA A 434 6.52 -29.86 10.46
CA ALA A 434 6.18 -30.69 9.32
C ALA A 434 7.00 -31.98 9.22
N GLN A 435 8.23 -31.95 9.72
CA GLN A 435 9.21 -33.04 9.61
C GLN A 435 9.35 -33.78 10.93
N LEU A 436 9.32 -33.05 12.04
CA LEU A 436 9.53 -33.60 13.38
C LEU A 436 8.23 -33.99 14.10
N GLY A 437 7.07 -33.57 13.59
CA GLY A 437 5.77 -33.80 14.20
C GLY A 437 5.49 -32.86 15.36
N TRP A 438 4.67 -33.31 16.32
CA TRP A 438 4.34 -32.53 17.51
C TRP A 438 5.52 -32.46 18.47
N LEU A 439 5.92 -31.23 18.80
CA LEU A 439 7.01 -30.90 19.68
C LEU A 439 6.51 -30.09 20.87
N GLU A 440 7.22 -30.22 21.97
CA GLU A 440 7.08 -29.41 23.16
C GLU A 440 8.34 -28.57 23.34
N VAL A 441 8.15 -27.27 23.53
CA VAL A 441 9.22 -26.27 23.70
C VAL A 441 8.97 -25.44 24.94
N TYR A 442 10.04 -25.06 25.63
CA TYR A 442 9.94 -24.26 26.85
C TYR A 442 10.73 -22.96 26.69
N PRO A 443 10.19 -21.80 27.10
CA PRO A 443 10.90 -20.53 27.02
C PRO A 443 12.30 -20.52 27.65
N ASP A 444 12.48 -21.24 28.76
CA ASP A 444 13.73 -21.30 29.52
C ASP A 444 14.76 -22.32 28.98
N ARG A 445 14.35 -23.20 28.07
CA ARG A 445 15.19 -24.26 27.49
C ARG A 445 15.34 -24.20 25.98
N TYR A 446 14.51 -23.42 25.29
CA TYR A 446 14.65 -23.19 23.87
C TYR A 446 16.08 -22.70 23.56
N PRO A 447 16.77 -23.22 22.54
CA PRO A 447 16.26 -24.00 21.40
C PRO A 447 16.20 -25.54 21.59
N GLU A 448 16.14 -26.07 22.82
CA GLU A 448 15.81 -27.48 23.07
C GLU A 448 14.33 -27.76 22.77
N LEU A 449 14.07 -28.82 22.00
CA LEU A 449 12.76 -29.28 21.55
C LEU A 449 12.57 -30.74 22.00
N ARG A 450 11.39 -31.08 22.53
CA ARG A 450 11.05 -32.46 22.93
C ARG A 450 9.96 -33.04 22.02
N SER A 451 10.18 -34.20 21.42
CA SER A 451 9.14 -34.90 20.66
C SER A 451 8.05 -35.42 21.60
N LEU A 452 6.79 -35.11 21.29
CA LEU A 452 5.64 -35.68 22.01
C LEU A 452 5.36 -37.14 21.61
N LYS A 453 5.93 -37.61 20.49
CA LYS A 453 5.72 -38.98 19.99
C LYS A 453 6.56 -40.01 20.76
N ASP A 454 7.84 -39.75 20.95
CA ASP A 454 8.80 -40.71 21.50
C ASP A 454 9.68 -40.15 22.61
N GLY A 455 9.48 -38.89 23.00
CA GLY A 455 10.23 -38.23 24.07
C GLY A 455 11.67 -37.85 23.71
N LYS A 456 12.10 -38.03 22.45
CA LYS A 456 13.43 -37.60 21.99
C LYS A 456 13.61 -36.10 22.15
N ARG A 457 14.85 -35.68 22.39
CA ARG A 457 15.19 -34.26 22.58
C ARG A 457 16.23 -33.82 21.57
N TRP A 458 15.97 -32.68 20.96
CA TRP A 458 16.80 -32.10 19.91
C TRP A 458 17.14 -30.66 20.29
N LEU A 459 18.38 -30.24 20.06
CA LEU A 459 18.79 -28.85 20.17
C LEU A 459 18.83 -28.24 18.77
N PHE A 460 18.00 -27.25 18.48
CA PHE A 460 18.12 -26.50 17.24
C PHE A 460 19.40 -25.64 17.26
N LEU A 461 20.21 -25.76 16.20
CA LEU A 461 21.52 -25.11 16.12
C LEU A 461 21.46 -23.86 15.24
N LYS A 462 20.97 -24.01 14.01
CA LYS A 462 20.86 -22.92 13.03
C LYS A 462 20.10 -23.36 11.78
N ARG A 463 19.65 -22.38 11.02
CA ARG A 463 19.22 -22.54 9.62
C ARG A 463 20.41 -22.34 8.67
N VAL A 464 20.49 -23.17 7.64
CA VAL A 464 21.42 -23.02 6.50
C VAL A 464 20.59 -23.18 5.23
N GLU A 465 20.38 -22.08 4.50
CA GLU A 465 19.51 -22.02 3.31
C GLU A 465 18.09 -22.54 3.61
N ASP A 466 17.72 -23.70 3.09
CA ASP A 466 16.42 -24.34 3.29
C ASP A 466 16.43 -25.52 4.25
N LYS A 467 17.54 -25.68 4.98
CA LYS A 467 17.71 -26.73 5.99
C LYS A 467 17.90 -26.14 7.37
N ARG A 468 17.46 -26.91 8.35
CA ARG A 468 17.56 -26.66 9.78
C ARG A 468 18.43 -27.75 10.37
N LEU A 469 19.47 -27.35 11.08
CA LEU A 469 20.40 -28.25 11.74
C LEU A 469 20.00 -28.39 13.21
N PHE A 470 19.94 -29.64 13.66
CA PHE A 470 19.62 -30.01 15.02
C PHE A 470 20.65 -30.99 15.55
N ARG A 471 20.90 -31.00 16.86
CA ARG A 471 21.63 -32.07 17.54
C ARG A 471 20.68 -32.96 18.32
N ASP A 472 20.69 -34.25 18.04
CA ASP A 472 20.00 -35.25 18.86
C ASP A 472 20.76 -35.43 20.18
N LEU A 473 20.12 -35.06 21.29
CA LEU A 473 20.74 -35.09 22.61
C LEU A 473 20.84 -36.50 23.19
N SER A 474 20.15 -37.49 22.60
CA SER A 474 20.23 -38.89 23.02
C SER A 474 21.34 -39.65 22.30
N GLU A 475 21.54 -39.34 21.02
CA GLU A 475 22.51 -40.02 20.15
C GLU A 475 23.80 -39.20 19.91
N ASP A 476 23.86 -37.97 20.43
CA ASP A 476 24.94 -36.98 20.24
C ASP A 476 25.37 -36.85 18.76
N ARG A 477 24.37 -36.74 17.88
CA ARG A 477 24.58 -36.63 16.43
C ARG A 477 23.84 -35.43 15.85
N ASP A 478 24.45 -34.82 14.83
CA ASP A 478 23.80 -33.76 14.06
C ASP A 478 22.86 -34.35 13.01
N MET A 479 21.71 -33.72 12.86
CA MET A 479 20.65 -34.08 11.93
C MET A 479 20.19 -32.83 11.17
N SER A 480 19.75 -33.01 9.93
CA SER A 480 19.26 -31.92 9.10
C SER A 480 17.86 -32.23 8.60
N PHE A 481 16.96 -31.27 8.73
CA PHE A 481 15.61 -31.34 8.18
C PHE A 481 15.34 -30.11 7.34
N GLU A 482 14.46 -30.22 6.35
CA GLU A 482 14.00 -29.05 5.59
C GLU A 482 13.22 -28.09 6.50
N THR A 483 13.15 -26.82 6.10
CA THR A 483 12.25 -25.83 6.71
C THR A 483 10.78 -26.15 6.44
N ASN A 484 9.88 -25.61 7.25
CA ASN A 484 8.45 -25.86 7.12
C ASN A 484 7.82 -24.95 6.07
N ARG A 485 7.92 -25.37 4.81
CA ARG A 485 7.23 -24.72 3.68
C ARG A 485 5.76 -25.15 3.62
N PRO A 486 4.87 -24.35 3.01
CA PRO A 486 3.45 -24.70 2.88
C PRO A 486 3.21 -26.10 2.30
N GLU A 487 3.98 -26.53 1.30
CA GLU A 487 3.92 -27.87 0.70
C GLU A 487 4.22 -29.03 1.68
N HIS A 488 4.99 -28.77 2.73
CA HIS A 488 5.30 -29.78 3.75
C HIS A 488 4.16 -29.95 4.75
N LEU A 489 3.35 -28.91 4.95
CA LEU A 489 2.22 -28.92 5.86
C LEU A 489 1.03 -29.70 5.30
N GLU A 490 0.90 -29.83 3.98
CA GLU A 490 -0.13 -30.67 3.35
C GLU A 490 -0.04 -32.14 3.81
N LYS A 491 1.18 -32.62 4.13
CA LYS A 491 1.40 -33.97 4.67
C LYS A 491 0.78 -34.18 6.06
N LEU A 492 0.49 -33.10 6.77
CA LEU A 492 -0.13 -33.12 8.11
C LEU A 492 -1.66 -33.00 8.07
N ASN A 493 -2.24 -32.78 6.89
CA ASN A 493 -3.68 -32.71 6.69
C ASN A 493 -4.11 -33.79 5.67
N PRO A 494 -4.03 -35.10 6.02
CA PRO A 494 -4.78 -36.09 5.26
C PRO A 494 -6.26 -35.74 5.49
N GLY A 495 -7.01 -35.45 4.43
CA GLY A 495 -8.40 -35.06 4.55
C GLY A 495 -9.22 -36.05 5.40
N ASN A 496 -10.33 -35.55 5.95
CA ASN A 496 -11.52 -36.31 6.33
C ASN A 496 -11.39 -37.83 6.13
N ASP A 497 -11.13 -38.54 7.21
CA ASP A 497 -11.62 -39.89 7.49
C ASP A 497 -11.94 -40.01 8.98
#